data_AF-A0A157S9D9-F1
#
_entry.id   AF-A0A157S9D9-F1
#
_cell.length_a   1.000
_cell.length_b   1.000
_cell.length_c   1.000
_cell.angle_alpha   90.00
_cell.angle_beta   90.00
_cell.angle_gamma   90.00
#
_symmetry.space_group_name_H-M   'P 1'
#
loop_
_entity.id
_entity.type
_entity.pdbx_description
1 polymer ?
#
loop_
_entity_poly.entity_id
_entity_poly.type
_entity_poly.pdbx_seq_one_letter_code
_entity_poly.pdbx_strand_id
1 'polypeptide(L)'
;MEHGVNSFSIREVRLESGERLPLLVDGGPLGLPVQDVLQYTLTKLRARGLRRNSVRKRLDALGLVLHFLSSRSIDVVARTASQTFLSIEELVALADECRAPKQPQADRSIVSPAWAAVRYATAVDFIVWISEPVIARISPPKSRESANIALLRFSRRARSVAPKVRGNASHIDGERHGLLEAQRQLFLKVIRPGAPENPFSANTQVRNNALLLVAFKLGARSGEIRGLKKVDLNLESQPAELFIVPRHNDIDDQRLDPAAAKTSGRMLYVDAELADALEKWLKERSVRPRWPRAHRNPYVFVNRFGDPMEGRGPFSVARSPY
;
A
#
# COMPACT_ATOMS: atom_id res chain seq x y z
N MET A 1 24.79 -14.65 -25.51
CA MET A 1 24.20 -14.87 -24.18
C MET A 1 22.75 -14.48 -24.29
N GLU A 2 21.85 -15.46 -24.17
CA GLU A 2 20.40 -15.24 -24.32
C GLU A 2 19.96 -14.10 -23.40
N HIS A 3 19.41 -13.03 -23.99
CA HIS A 3 18.74 -11.97 -23.24
C HIS A 3 17.39 -12.53 -22.75
N GLY A 4 17.46 -13.40 -21.75
CA GLY A 4 16.29 -13.83 -21.00
C GLY A 4 15.58 -12.59 -20.49
N VAL A 5 14.28 -12.49 -20.76
CA VAL A 5 13.45 -11.40 -20.28
C VAL A 5 13.63 -11.29 -18.76
N ASN A 6 14.33 -10.25 -18.29
CA ASN A 6 14.54 -10.04 -16.86
C ASN A 6 13.18 -9.87 -16.20
N SER A 7 12.81 -10.86 -15.41
CA SER A 7 11.59 -10.84 -14.61
C SER A 7 11.96 -10.31 -13.22
N PHE A 8 11.16 -9.41 -12.68
CA PHE A 8 11.42 -8.82 -11.37
C PHE A 8 10.31 -9.17 -10.40
N SER A 9 10.67 -9.43 -9.15
CA SER A 9 9.73 -9.65 -8.06
C SER A 9 10.08 -8.81 -6.85
N ILE A 10 9.13 -8.65 -5.92
CA ILE A 10 9.34 -7.91 -4.68
C ILE A 10 9.37 -8.91 -3.53
N ARG A 11 10.51 -8.99 -2.86
CA ARG A 11 10.66 -9.67 -1.56
C ARG A 11 10.60 -8.64 -0.44
N GLU A 12 10.27 -9.09 0.77
CA GLU A 12 10.21 -8.22 1.95
C GLU A 12 11.12 -8.78 3.02
N VAL A 13 11.89 -7.90 3.65
CA VAL A 13 12.75 -8.23 4.78
C VAL A 13 12.26 -7.49 6.01
N ARG A 14 12.27 -8.18 7.15
CA ARG A 14 11.95 -7.59 8.45
C ARG A 14 13.25 -7.25 9.17
N LEU A 15 13.43 -5.99 9.53
CA LEU A 15 14.56 -5.51 10.31
C LEU A 15 14.31 -5.76 11.81
N GLU A 16 15.37 -5.70 12.61
CA GLU A 16 15.31 -5.86 14.08
C GLU A 16 14.35 -4.86 14.74
N SER A 17 14.25 -3.65 14.18
CA SER A 17 13.32 -2.60 14.63
C SER A 17 11.84 -2.93 14.39
N GLY A 18 11.52 -4.05 13.74
CA GLY A 18 10.18 -4.40 13.27
C GLY A 18 9.79 -3.76 11.94
N GLU A 19 10.62 -2.85 11.41
CA GLU A 19 10.41 -2.26 10.08
C GLU A 19 10.43 -3.34 9.00
N ARG A 20 9.47 -3.25 8.06
CA ARG A 20 9.38 -4.14 6.90
C ARG A 20 9.80 -3.38 5.65
N LEU A 21 10.93 -3.77 5.08
CA LEU A 21 11.52 -3.15 3.91
C LEU A 21 11.27 -4.00 2.66
N PRO A 22 10.46 -3.52 1.70
CA PRO A 22 10.34 -4.14 0.39
C PRO A 22 11.64 -3.97 -0.40
N LEU A 23 12.06 -5.03 -1.11
CA LEU A 23 13.22 -5.07 -1.99
C LEU A 23 12.83 -5.59 -3.37
N LEU A 24 13.31 -4.94 -4.42
CA LEU A 24 13.21 -5.47 -5.78
C LEU A 24 14.33 -6.48 -5.98
N VAL A 25 13.97 -7.68 -6.42
CA VAL A 25 14.89 -8.77 -6.70
C VAL A 25 14.72 -9.26 -8.13
N ASP A 26 15.80 -9.79 -8.68
CA ASP A 26 15.79 -10.49 -9.96
C ASP A 26 14.97 -11.80 -9.85
N GLY A 27 14.45 -12.27 -10.98
CA GLY A 27 13.65 -13.48 -11.12
C GLY A 27 14.48 -14.76 -11.30
N GLY A 28 15.81 -14.64 -11.32
CA GLY A 28 16.70 -15.79 -11.31
C GLY A 28 16.59 -16.65 -10.04
N PRO A 29 17.17 -17.86 -10.04
CA PRO A 29 17.01 -18.84 -8.95
C PRO A 29 17.49 -18.34 -7.59
N LEU A 30 18.54 -17.50 -7.56
CA LEU A 30 19.06 -16.89 -6.34
C LEU A 30 18.19 -15.74 -5.83
N GLY A 31 17.42 -15.09 -6.69
CA GLY A 31 16.57 -13.95 -6.34
C GLY A 31 17.33 -12.81 -5.66
N LEU A 32 18.47 -12.44 -6.23
CA LEU A 32 19.36 -11.41 -5.67
C LEU A 32 18.73 -10.02 -5.78
N PRO A 33 18.98 -9.12 -4.81
CA PRO A 33 18.54 -7.73 -4.90
C PRO A 33 19.13 -7.02 -6.13
N VAL A 34 18.30 -6.23 -6.82
CA VAL A 34 18.78 -5.34 -7.88
C VAL A 34 19.54 -4.19 -7.21
N GLN A 35 20.87 -4.19 -7.34
CA GLN A 35 21.77 -3.35 -6.55
C GLN A 35 21.45 -1.85 -6.61
N ASP A 36 21.30 -1.28 -7.81
CA ASP A 36 21.00 0.15 -7.98
C ASP A 36 19.64 0.53 -7.40
N VAL A 37 18.65 -0.35 -7.53
CA VAL A 37 17.31 -0.15 -6.97
C VAL A 37 17.33 -0.26 -5.45
N LEU A 38 18.11 -1.18 -4.88
CA LEU A 38 18.32 -1.29 -3.45
C LEU A 38 18.93 0.02 -2.90
N GLN A 39 20.00 0.51 -3.54
CA GLN A 39 20.65 1.75 -3.12
C GLN A 39 19.70 2.96 -3.25
N TYR A 40 18.96 3.07 -4.35
CA TYR A 40 17.93 4.10 -4.52
C TYR A 40 16.84 4.02 -3.44
N THR A 41 16.42 2.80 -3.09
CA THR A 41 15.41 2.58 -2.06
C THR A 41 15.89 3.05 -0.70
N LEU A 42 17.13 2.73 -0.33
CA LEU A 42 17.71 3.12 0.95
C LEU A 42 17.99 4.63 1.03
N THR A 43 18.63 5.18 0.01
CA THR A 43 19.12 6.58 0.01
C THR A 43 18.03 7.61 -0.28
N LYS A 44 16.98 7.22 -1.02
CA LYS A 44 15.93 8.16 -1.45
C LYS A 44 14.57 7.82 -0.88
N LEU A 45 14.09 6.60 -1.07
CA LEU A 45 12.71 6.24 -0.70
C LEU A 45 12.54 6.12 0.82
N ARG A 46 13.45 5.40 1.48
CA ARG A 46 13.48 5.21 2.93
C ARG A 46 13.89 6.48 3.65
N ALA A 47 14.91 7.20 3.15
CA ALA A 47 15.34 8.49 3.71
C ALA A 47 14.24 9.57 3.71
N ARG A 48 13.34 9.56 2.71
CA ARG A 48 12.14 10.43 2.66
C ARG A 48 11.03 10.01 3.64
N GLY A 49 11.21 8.93 4.40
CA GLY A 49 10.20 8.41 5.32
C GLY A 49 8.96 7.84 4.62
N LEU A 50 9.08 7.38 3.36
CA LEU A 50 7.94 6.81 2.65
C LEU A 50 7.43 5.55 3.35
N ARG A 51 6.10 5.45 3.49
CA ARG A 51 5.45 4.25 4.05
C ARG A 51 5.74 3.01 3.20
N ARG A 52 5.85 1.83 3.84
CA ARG A 52 6.03 0.51 3.21
C ARG A 52 5.26 0.34 1.90
N ASN A 53 3.94 0.56 1.92
CA ASN A 53 3.11 0.37 0.74
C ASN A 53 3.43 1.37 -0.38
N SER A 54 3.88 2.59 -0.06
CA SER A 54 4.34 3.57 -1.04
C SER A 54 5.70 3.20 -1.64
N VAL A 55 6.60 2.61 -0.84
CA VAL A 55 7.88 2.05 -1.31
C VAL A 55 7.64 0.87 -2.24
N ARG A 56 6.84 -0.13 -1.81
CA ARG A 56 6.47 -1.30 -2.63
C ARG A 56 5.91 -0.89 -3.99
N LYS A 57 5.00 0.08 -3.98
CA LYS A 57 4.40 0.70 -5.16
C LYS A 57 5.44 1.28 -6.14
N ARG A 58 6.51 1.89 -5.63
CA ARG A 58 7.60 2.45 -6.42
C ARG A 58 8.54 1.36 -6.94
N LEU A 59 8.81 0.33 -6.14
CA LEU A 59 9.57 -0.83 -6.59
C LEU A 59 8.86 -1.58 -7.72
N ASP A 60 7.54 -1.74 -7.62
CA ASP A 60 6.73 -2.32 -8.71
C ASP A 60 6.86 -1.49 -10.00
N ALA A 61 6.90 -0.17 -9.88
CA ALA A 61 7.16 0.71 -11.01
C ALA A 61 8.58 0.53 -11.56
N LEU A 62 9.59 0.45 -10.69
CA LEU A 62 10.98 0.24 -11.09
C LEU A 62 11.18 -1.10 -11.80
N GLY A 63 10.54 -2.18 -11.36
CA GLY A 63 10.58 -3.46 -12.08
C GLY A 63 10.05 -3.34 -13.51
N LEU A 64 8.95 -2.62 -13.72
CA LEU A 64 8.41 -2.32 -15.06
C LEU A 64 9.39 -1.49 -15.89
N VAL A 65 10.00 -0.47 -15.29
CA VAL A 65 10.95 0.43 -15.97
C VAL A 65 12.22 -0.30 -16.37
N LEU A 66 12.79 -1.11 -15.48
CA LEU A 66 13.97 -1.91 -15.78
C LEU A 66 13.69 -2.91 -16.90
N HIS A 67 12.50 -3.52 -16.90
CA HIS A 67 12.07 -4.38 -18.00
C HIS A 67 11.97 -3.59 -19.32
N PHE A 68 11.37 -2.40 -19.31
CA PHE A 68 11.29 -1.50 -20.48
C PHE A 68 12.67 -1.13 -21.03
N LEU A 69 13.62 -0.79 -20.16
CA LEU A 69 14.98 -0.43 -20.54
C LEU A 69 15.72 -1.64 -21.12
N SER A 70 15.60 -2.80 -20.48
CA SER A 70 16.22 -4.04 -20.92
C SER A 70 15.69 -4.51 -22.27
N SER A 71 14.37 -4.48 -22.50
CA SER A 71 13.77 -4.92 -23.76
C SER A 71 14.15 -4.06 -24.96
N ARG A 72 14.59 -2.82 -24.72
CA ARG A 72 15.08 -1.88 -25.74
C ARG A 72 16.60 -1.73 -25.75
N SER A 73 17.32 -2.57 -24.99
CA SER A 73 18.79 -2.50 -24.85
C SER A 73 19.30 -1.10 -24.46
N ILE A 74 18.58 -0.42 -23.56
CA ILE A 74 18.91 0.91 -23.08
C ILE A 74 19.74 0.80 -21.81
N ASP A 75 21.04 1.08 -21.92
CA ASP A 75 21.93 1.27 -20.78
C ASP A 75 21.95 2.76 -20.38
N VAL A 76 21.31 3.09 -19.26
CA VAL A 76 21.23 4.46 -18.75
C VAL A 76 22.59 5.00 -18.33
N VAL A 77 23.46 4.17 -17.77
CA VAL A 77 24.79 4.61 -17.29
C VAL A 77 25.69 4.95 -18.47
N ALA A 78 25.76 4.07 -19.47
CA ALA A 78 26.51 4.32 -20.69
C ALA A 78 25.98 5.57 -21.41
N ARG A 79 24.66 5.70 -21.53
CA ARG A 79 23.99 6.84 -22.14
C ARG A 79 24.26 8.16 -21.41
N THR A 80 24.31 8.15 -20.09
CA THR A 80 24.67 9.34 -19.30
C THR A 80 26.13 9.71 -19.52
N ALA A 81 27.04 8.74 -19.57
CA ALA A 81 28.46 8.99 -19.86
C ALA A 81 28.68 9.61 -21.25
N SER A 82 27.89 9.19 -22.26
CA SER A 82 27.89 9.78 -23.60
C SER A 82 26.98 11.01 -23.75
N GLN A 83 26.39 11.52 -22.65
CA GLN A 83 25.52 12.71 -22.64
C GLN A 83 24.22 12.55 -23.46
N THR A 84 23.83 11.31 -23.75
CA THR A 84 22.67 10.95 -24.55
C THR A 84 21.59 10.32 -23.67
N PHE A 85 20.64 11.11 -23.17
CA PHE A 85 19.51 10.58 -22.40
C PHE A 85 18.41 10.01 -23.28
N LEU A 86 17.33 9.47 -22.69
CA LEU A 86 16.17 9.01 -23.45
C LEU A 86 15.65 10.10 -24.40
N SER A 87 15.31 9.67 -25.62
CA SER A 87 14.69 10.51 -26.64
C SER A 87 13.24 10.84 -26.27
N ILE A 88 12.60 11.74 -27.02
CA ILE A 88 11.19 12.07 -26.79
C ILE A 88 10.29 10.87 -27.10
N GLU A 89 10.62 10.11 -28.14
CA GLU A 89 9.92 8.89 -28.56
C GLU A 89 10.03 7.81 -27.48
N GLU A 90 11.23 7.61 -26.92
CA GLU A 90 11.44 6.65 -25.82
C GLU A 90 10.70 7.09 -24.54
N LEU A 91 10.62 8.39 -24.27
CA LEU A 91 9.85 8.93 -23.14
C LEU A 91 8.34 8.74 -23.33
N VAL A 92 7.83 8.86 -24.56
CA VAL A 92 6.42 8.57 -24.89
C VAL A 92 6.14 7.08 -24.71
N ALA A 93 6.99 6.22 -25.26
CA ALA A 93 6.86 4.77 -25.10
C ALA A 93 6.90 4.35 -23.61
N LEU A 94 7.77 4.96 -22.81
CA LEU A 94 7.84 4.72 -21.37
C LEU A 94 6.55 5.17 -20.65
N ALA A 95 5.98 6.30 -21.06
CA ALA A 95 4.71 6.78 -20.50
C ALA A 95 3.54 5.84 -20.83
N ASP A 96 3.52 5.26 -22.03
CA ASP A 96 2.55 4.25 -22.44
C ASP A 96 2.73 2.93 -21.67
N GLU A 97 3.96 2.47 -21.49
CA GLU A 97 4.25 1.30 -20.66
C GLU A 97 3.76 1.51 -19.21
N CYS A 98 3.92 2.72 -18.67
CA CYS A 98 3.43 3.05 -17.34
C CYS A 98 1.88 2.97 -17.22
N ARG A 99 1.16 3.14 -18.34
CA ARG A 99 -0.31 2.99 -18.41
C ARG A 99 -0.75 1.53 -18.52
N ALA A 100 0.12 0.63 -18.98
CA ALA A 100 -0.22 -0.77 -19.17
C ALA A 100 -0.47 -1.51 -17.83
N PRO A 101 -1.49 -2.38 -17.75
CA PRO A 101 -1.72 -3.21 -16.58
C PRO A 101 -0.64 -4.31 -16.47
N LYS A 102 -0.35 -4.76 -15.24
CA LYS A 102 0.67 -5.79 -14.98
C LYS A 102 0.24 -7.19 -15.49
N GLN A 103 -1.07 -7.39 -15.64
CA GLN A 103 -1.68 -8.56 -16.27
C GLN A 103 -2.83 -8.06 -17.15
N PRO A 104 -2.98 -8.55 -18.39
CA PRO A 104 -4.13 -8.23 -19.21
C PRO A 104 -5.39 -8.77 -18.53
N GLN A 105 -6.23 -7.87 -18.02
CA GLN A 105 -7.60 -8.20 -17.62
C GLN A 105 -8.52 -7.87 -18.79
N ALA A 106 -9.43 -8.79 -19.13
CA ALA A 106 -10.37 -8.64 -20.24
C ALA A 106 -11.15 -7.31 -20.21
N ASP A 107 -11.33 -6.72 -19.03
CA ASP A 107 -12.16 -5.54 -18.79
C ASP A 107 -11.36 -4.27 -18.39
N ARG A 108 -10.02 -4.36 -18.27
CA ARG A 108 -9.15 -3.22 -17.92
C ARG A 108 -7.87 -3.23 -18.72
N SER A 109 -7.88 -2.48 -19.81
CA SER A 109 -6.72 -2.29 -20.69
C SER A 109 -5.71 -1.26 -20.19
N ILE A 110 -6.07 -0.39 -19.23
CA ILE A 110 -5.23 0.71 -18.74
C ILE A 110 -5.39 0.88 -17.20
N VAL A 111 -4.30 1.23 -16.51
CA VAL A 111 -4.31 1.57 -15.07
C VAL A 111 -4.80 3.00 -14.83
N SER A 112 -5.17 3.35 -13.58
CA SER A 112 -5.62 4.72 -13.30
C SER A 112 -4.55 5.78 -13.66
N PRO A 113 -4.93 6.97 -14.16
CA PRO A 113 -3.97 8.01 -14.54
C PRO A 113 -3.03 8.41 -13.40
N ALA A 114 -3.55 8.46 -12.16
CA ALA A 114 -2.75 8.71 -10.97
C ALA A 114 -1.68 7.62 -10.74
N TRP A 115 -2.01 6.36 -11.05
CA TRP A 115 -1.09 5.24 -10.92
C TRP A 115 -0.02 5.24 -12.01
N ALA A 116 -0.41 5.51 -13.25
CA ALA A 116 0.53 5.71 -14.36
C ALA A 116 1.49 6.87 -14.09
N ALA A 117 0.99 7.99 -13.55
CA ALA A 117 1.82 9.14 -13.18
C ALA A 117 2.83 8.79 -12.08
N VAL A 118 2.44 8.03 -11.05
CA VAL A 118 3.38 7.56 -10.02
C VAL A 118 4.45 6.67 -10.61
N ARG A 119 4.09 5.75 -11.52
CA ARG A 119 5.05 4.87 -12.18
C ARG A 119 6.07 5.67 -12.99
N TYR A 120 5.58 6.56 -13.86
CA TYR A 120 6.40 7.38 -14.73
C TYR A 120 7.31 8.33 -13.94
N ALA A 121 6.76 9.01 -12.93
CA ALA A 121 7.56 9.89 -12.07
C ALA A 121 8.67 9.12 -11.35
N THR A 122 8.37 7.90 -10.87
CA THR A 122 9.39 7.04 -10.23
C THR A 122 10.48 6.63 -11.21
N ALA A 123 10.11 6.33 -12.46
CA ALA A 123 11.05 5.98 -13.52
C ALA A 123 12.05 7.11 -13.79
N VAL A 124 11.53 8.32 -14.04
CA VAL A 124 12.35 9.50 -14.33
C VAL A 124 13.21 9.88 -13.12
N ASP A 125 12.63 9.85 -11.92
CA ASP A 125 13.34 10.16 -10.66
C ASP A 125 14.48 9.17 -10.37
N PHE A 126 14.36 7.91 -10.81
CA PHE A 126 15.43 6.90 -10.74
C PHE A 126 16.50 7.12 -11.80
N ILE A 127 16.12 7.41 -13.06
CA ILE A 127 17.06 7.71 -14.15
C ILE A 127 17.91 8.94 -13.82
N VAL A 128 17.32 9.99 -13.27
CA VAL A 128 18.06 11.17 -12.80
C VAL A 128 19.04 10.77 -11.69
N TRP A 129 18.55 10.04 -10.69
CA TRP A 129 19.36 9.64 -9.52
C TRP A 129 20.57 8.78 -9.91
N ILE A 130 20.42 7.80 -10.80
CA ILE A 130 21.54 6.95 -11.24
C ILE A 130 22.53 7.72 -12.13
N SER A 131 22.08 8.80 -12.77
CA SER A 131 22.91 9.62 -13.66
C SER A 131 23.83 10.59 -12.89
N GLU A 132 23.38 11.12 -11.75
CA GLU A 132 24.14 12.05 -10.92
C GLU A 132 25.59 11.59 -10.61
N PRO A 133 25.83 10.38 -10.06
CA PRO A 133 27.18 9.93 -9.78
C PRO A 133 28.01 9.65 -11.05
N VAL A 134 27.37 9.35 -12.18
CA VAL A 134 28.07 9.19 -13.47
C VAL A 134 28.61 10.53 -13.94
N ILE A 135 27.78 11.57 -13.92
CA ILE A 135 28.17 12.93 -14.32
C ILE A 135 29.26 13.47 -13.39
N ALA A 136 29.14 13.24 -12.08
CA ALA A 136 30.12 13.67 -11.10
C ALA A 136 31.53 13.12 -11.35
N ARG A 137 31.65 11.92 -11.96
CA ARG A 137 32.92 11.28 -12.30
C ARG A 137 33.53 11.75 -13.63
N ILE A 138 32.81 12.55 -14.43
CA ILE A 138 33.35 13.09 -15.69
C ILE A 138 34.47 14.08 -15.37
N SER A 139 35.72 13.72 -15.72
CA SER A 139 36.90 14.51 -15.39
C SER A 139 36.97 15.87 -16.10
N PRO A 140 36.73 15.97 -17.44
CA PRO A 140 36.81 17.25 -18.11
C PRO A 140 35.66 18.19 -17.67
N PRO A 141 35.95 19.38 -17.11
CA PRO A 141 34.91 20.26 -16.59
C PRO A 141 33.87 20.67 -17.63
N LYS A 142 34.31 20.92 -18.87
CA LYS A 142 33.41 21.27 -19.99
C LYS A 142 32.45 20.12 -20.34
N SER A 143 32.95 18.88 -20.36
CA SER A 143 32.12 17.71 -20.64
C SER A 143 31.13 17.43 -19.51
N ARG A 144 31.55 17.63 -18.26
CA ARG A 144 30.68 17.53 -17.09
C ARG A 144 29.55 18.58 -17.13
N GLU A 145 29.87 19.81 -17.50
CA GLU A 145 28.87 20.88 -17.69
C GLU A 145 27.89 20.54 -18.82
N SER A 146 28.39 20.06 -19.96
CA SER A 146 27.57 19.58 -21.07
C SER A 146 26.60 18.47 -20.62
N ALA A 147 27.09 17.50 -19.84
CA ALA A 147 26.28 16.44 -19.28
C ALA A 147 25.18 16.96 -18.33
N ASN A 148 25.48 17.94 -17.48
CA ASN A 148 24.47 18.60 -16.63
C ASN A 148 23.39 19.30 -17.47
N ILE A 149 23.78 20.03 -18.52
CA ILE A 149 22.84 20.68 -19.44
C ILE A 149 21.96 19.63 -20.14
N ALA A 150 22.55 18.51 -20.58
CA ALA A 150 21.82 17.42 -21.21
C ALA A 150 20.80 16.78 -20.23
N LEU A 151 21.17 16.57 -18.96
CA LEU A 151 20.27 16.07 -17.92
C LEU A 151 19.11 17.04 -17.63
N LEU A 152 19.36 18.35 -17.63
CA LEU A 152 18.31 19.37 -17.49
C LEU A 152 17.34 19.36 -18.67
N ARG A 153 17.85 19.24 -19.90
CA ARG A 153 17.03 19.11 -21.12
C ARG A 153 16.19 17.82 -21.09
N PHE A 154 16.78 16.70 -20.68
CA PHE A 154 16.07 15.45 -20.45
C PHE A 154 14.93 15.63 -19.45
N SER A 155 15.22 16.22 -18.28
CA SER A 155 14.22 16.44 -17.22
C SER A 155 13.06 17.33 -17.69
N ARG A 156 13.36 18.33 -18.53
CA ARG A 156 12.32 19.18 -19.16
C ARG A 156 11.44 18.37 -20.12
N ARG A 157 12.03 17.57 -21.00
CA ARG A 157 11.29 16.70 -21.96
C ARG A 157 10.47 15.62 -21.25
N ALA A 158 11.03 15.01 -20.21
CA ALA A 158 10.31 14.01 -19.42
C ALA A 158 9.05 14.61 -18.78
N ARG A 159 9.12 15.85 -18.26
CA ARG A 159 7.93 16.54 -17.73
C ARG A 159 6.87 16.84 -18.78
N SER A 160 7.25 17.12 -20.04
CA SER A 160 6.25 17.42 -21.08
C SER A 160 5.44 16.19 -21.52
N VAL A 161 5.98 14.99 -21.34
CA VAL A 161 5.35 13.71 -21.72
C VAL A 161 4.64 13.03 -20.55
N ALA A 162 4.93 13.45 -19.32
CA ALA A 162 4.42 12.84 -18.10
C ALA A 162 2.88 12.61 -18.15
N PRO A 163 2.38 11.42 -17.76
CA PRO A 163 0.95 11.16 -17.71
C PRO A 163 0.23 12.23 -16.89
N LYS A 164 -0.66 12.98 -17.55
CA LYS A 164 -1.42 14.04 -16.89
C LYS A 164 -2.49 13.42 -16.01
N VAL A 165 -2.41 13.69 -14.71
CA VAL A 165 -3.54 13.50 -13.80
C VAL A 165 -4.41 14.75 -13.97
N ARG A 166 -5.61 14.61 -14.53
CA ARG A 166 -6.60 15.70 -14.43
C ARG A 166 -6.81 15.95 -12.93
N GLY A 167 -6.48 17.15 -12.46
CA GLY A 167 -6.49 17.48 -11.03
C GLY A 167 -7.81 17.07 -10.40
N ASN A 168 -7.74 16.40 -9.24
CA ASN A 168 -8.85 16.01 -8.38
C ASN A 168 -10.14 15.50 -9.06
N ALA A 169 -10.08 14.96 -10.27
CA ALA A 169 -11.15 14.10 -10.77
C ALA A 169 -11.04 12.81 -9.95
N SER A 170 -11.76 12.75 -8.83
CA SER A 170 -12.20 11.47 -8.29
C SER A 170 -12.62 10.59 -9.46
N HIS A 171 -12.29 9.30 -9.44
CA HIS A 171 -12.81 8.32 -10.39
C HIS A 171 -14.34 8.10 -10.25
N ILE A 172 -15.04 9.11 -9.76
CA ILE A 172 -16.47 9.21 -9.55
C ILE A 172 -16.78 10.63 -10.02
N ASP A 173 -17.37 10.72 -11.20
CA ASP A 173 -18.13 11.89 -11.60
C ASP A 173 -19.42 11.81 -10.76
N GLY A 174 -19.38 12.39 -9.56
CA GLY A 174 -20.42 12.23 -8.55
C GLY A 174 -19.97 12.64 -7.16
N GLU A 175 -20.89 13.18 -6.37
CA GLU A 175 -20.69 13.47 -4.95
C GLU A 175 -20.16 12.22 -4.22
N ARG A 176 -19.45 12.40 -3.10
CA ARG A 176 -19.07 11.27 -2.26
C ARG A 176 -20.34 10.52 -1.80
N HIS A 177 -20.69 9.44 -2.49
CA HIS A 177 -21.85 8.63 -2.13
C HIS A 177 -21.62 7.98 -0.76
N GLY A 178 -22.32 8.49 0.25
CA GLY A 178 -22.55 7.80 1.51
C GLY A 178 -23.79 6.91 1.41
N LEU A 179 -24.01 6.07 2.43
CA LEU A 179 -25.29 5.39 2.58
C LEU A 179 -26.41 6.44 2.77
N LEU A 180 -27.50 6.30 2.03
CA LEU A 180 -28.74 7.04 2.24
C LEU A 180 -29.31 6.73 3.63
N GLU A 181 -30.16 7.59 4.18
CA GLU A 181 -30.70 7.41 5.53
C GLU A 181 -31.43 6.06 5.68
N ALA A 182 -32.28 5.69 4.72
CA ALA A 182 -32.93 4.37 4.72
C ALA A 182 -31.92 3.20 4.70
N GLN A 183 -30.81 3.35 3.98
CA GLN A 183 -29.75 2.32 3.92
C GLN A 183 -28.96 2.26 5.24
N ARG A 184 -28.77 3.39 5.92
CA ARG A 184 -28.13 3.45 7.25
C ARG A 184 -28.97 2.73 8.29
N GLN A 185 -30.28 3.01 8.30
CA GLN A 185 -31.22 2.35 9.21
C GLN A 185 -31.28 0.84 8.94
N LEU A 186 -31.36 0.43 7.68
CA LEU A 186 -31.31 -0.98 7.29
C LEU A 186 -29.99 -1.63 7.71
N PHE A 187 -28.86 -0.97 7.47
CA PHE A 187 -27.54 -1.45 7.86
C PHE A 187 -27.47 -1.72 9.37
N LEU A 188 -27.86 -0.75 10.20
CA LEU A 188 -27.86 -0.89 11.67
C LEU A 188 -28.82 -2.00 12.14
N LYS A 189 -29.96 -2.19 11.47
CA LYS A 189 -30.91 -3.26 11.78
C LYS A 189 -30.31 -4.64 11.47
N VAL A 190 -29.75 -4.82 10.28
CA VAL A 190 -29.29 -6.12 9.75
C VAL A 190 -28.04 -6.64 10.45
N ILE A 191 -27.14 -5.74 10.89
CA ILE A 191 -25.87 -6.15 11.51
C ILE A 191 -26.05 -6.63 12.96
N ARG A 192 -27.23 -6.50 13.56
CA ARG A 192 -27.50 -6.96 14.94
C ARG A 192 -27.35 -8.48 15.04
N PRO A 193 -26.66 -9.01 16.07
CA PRO A 193 -26.59 -10.44 16.30
C PRO A 193 -27.99 -11.04 16.49
N GLY A 194 -28.28 -12.14 15.79
CA GLY A 194 -29.59 -12.81 15.79
C GLY A 194 -30.62 -12.25 14.81
N ALA A 195 -30.31 -11.18 14.06
CA ALA A 195 -31.22 -10.68 13.04
C ALA A 195 -31.40 -11.71 11.90
N PRO A 196 -32.64 -11.98 11.44
CA PRO A 196 -32.90 -12.99 10.40
C PRO A 196 -32.17 -12.72 9.07
N GLU A 197 -32.01 -11.45 8.73
CA GLU A 197 -31.36 -11.00 7.48
C GLU A 197 -29.83 -10.81 7.64
N ASN A 198 -29.26 -11.15 8.81
CA ASN A 198 -27.83 -10.94 9.04
C ASN A 198 -26.99 -11.83 8.11
N PRO A 199 -26.14 -11.25 7.25
CA PRO A 199 -25.39 -12.02 6.25
C PRO A 199 -24.25 -12.86 6.86
N PHE A 200 -23.95 -12.68 8.14
CA PHE A 200 -22.85 -13.37 8.81
C PHE A 200 -23.33 -14.60 9.57
N SER A 201 -22.49 -15.63 9.60
CA SER A 201 -22.71 -16.82 10.40
C SER A 201 -22.84 -16.48 11.90
N ALA A 202 -23.75 -17.16 12.60
CA ALA A 202 -24.07 -16.88 14.01
C ALA A 202 -22.83 -16.79 14.93
N ASN A 203 -21.78 -17.55 14.62
CA ASN A 203 -20.53 -17.54 15.38
C ASN A 203 -19.68 -16.26 15.23
N THR A 204 -19.89 -15.47 14.17
CA THR A 204 -19.12 -14.25 13.86
C THR A 204 -19.93 -12.97 13.97
N GLN A 205 -21.25 -13.07 14.17
CA GLN A 205 -22.15 -11.91 14.22
C GLN A 205 -21.77 -10.92 15.32
N VAL A 206 -21.43 -11.37 16.53
CA VAL A 206 -21.04 -10.47 17.63
C VAL A 206 -19.75 -9.70 17.30
N ARG A 207 -18.74 -10.40 16.78
CA ARG A 207 -17.50 -9.75 16.29
C ARG A 207 -17.79 -8.72 15.21
N ASN A 208 -18.54 -9.13 14.19
CA ASN A 208 -18.77 -8.31 13.00
C ASN A 208 -19.68 -7.11 13.32
N ASN A 209 -20.64 -7.28 14.23
CA ASN A 209 -21.45 -6.18 14.74
C ASN A 209 -20.58 -5.09 15.38
N ALA A 210 -19.74 -5.43 16.36
CA ALA A 210 -18.84 -4.49 16.99
C ALA A 210 -17.87 -3.84 15.99
N LEU A 211 -17.28 -4.63 15.09
CA LEU A 211 -16.38 -4.15 14.04
C LEU A 211 -17.06 -3.12 13.11
N LEU A 212 -18.27 -3.44 12.65
CA LEU A 212 -19.04 -2.60 11.74
C LEU A 212 -19.56 -1.35 12.42
N LEU A 213 -19.94 -1.42 13.70
CA LEU A 213 -20.29 -0.23 14.48
C LEU A 213 -19.10 0.71 14.67
N VAL A 214 -17.89 0.20 14.94
CA VAL A 214 -16.67 1.02 14.95
C VAL A 214 -16.46 1.72 13.60
N ALA A 215 -16.63 1.01 12.49
CA ALA A 215 -16.48 1.60 11.16
C ALA A 215 -17.55 2.67 10.88
N PHE A 216 -18.80 2.38 11.23
CA PHE A 216 -19.97 3.21 10.92
C PHE A 216 -20.04 4.47 11.79
N LYS A 217 -19.90 4.32 13.12
CA LYS A 217 -20.05 5.43 14.07
C LYS A 217 -18.81 6.30 14.17
N LEU A 218 -17.62 5.70 14.15
CA LEU A 218 -16.36 6.42 14.36
C LEU A 218 -15.64 6.78 13.05
N GLY A 219 -16.16 6.35 11.90
CA GLY A 219 -15.52 6.55 10.60
C GLY A 219 -14.13 5.94 10.51
N ALA A 220 -13.84 4.93 11.34
CA ALA A 220 -12.51 4.34 11.44
C ALA A 220 -12.16 3.57 10.16
N ARG A 221 -10.96 3.80 9.62
CA ARG A 221 -10.48 3.11 8.41
C ARG A 221 -10.17 1.65 8.74
N SER A 222 -10.30 0.77 7.75
CA SER A 222 -10.02 -0.67 7.91
C SER A 222 -8.65 -0.96 8.56
N GLY A 223 -7.59 -0.20 8.19
CA GLY A 223 -6.27 -0.33 8.82
C GLY A 223 -6.22 0.09 10.28
N GLU A 224 -7.04 1.06 10.71
CA GLU A 224 -7.15 1.48 12.12
C GLU A 224 -7.87 0.40 12.92
N ILE A 225 -9.00 -0.10 12.42
CA ILE A 225 -9.80 -1.15 13.07
C ILE A 225 -8.99 -2.44 13.23
N ARG A 226 -8.25 -2.84 12.19
CA ARG A 226 -7.37 -4.02 12.23
C ARG A 226 -6.16 -3.84 13.15
N GLY A 227 -5.75 -2.61 13.42
CA GLY A 227 -4.61 -2.27 14.26
C GLY A 227 -4.97 -2.01 15.72
N LEU A 228 -6.26 -1.94 16.04
CA LEU A 228 -6.76 -1.64 17.37
C LEU A 228 -6.39 -2.76 18.36
N LYS A 229 -5.70 -2.40 19.45
CA LYS A 229 -5.33 -3.30 20.55
C LYS A 229 -6.27 -3.10 21.74
N LYS A 230 -6.37 -4.10 22.62
CA LYS A 230 -7.18 -4.03 23.85
C LYS A 230 -6.82 -2.82 24.71
N VAL A 231 -5.52 -2.51 24.80
CA VAL A 231 -4.99 -1.35 25.55
C VAL A 231 -5.42 0.00 24.99
N ASP A 232 -5.99 0.03 23.77
CA ASP A 232 -6.51 1.24 23.15
C ASP A 232 -7.96 1.55 23.53
N LEU A 233 -8.59 0.68 24.33
CA LEU A 233 -9.98 0.82 24.74
C LEU A 233 -10.03 1.14 26.23
N ASN A 234 -10.71 2.22 26.58
CA ASN A 234 -11.09 2.55 27.94
C ASN A 234 -12.62 2.61 27.97
N LEU A 235 -13.26 1.44 28.11
CA LEU A 235 -14.72 1.33 28.09
C LEU A 235 -15.35 1.66 29.46
N GLU A 236 -14.55 1.63 30.52
CA GLU A 236 -14.98 1.94 31.88
C GLU A 236 -15.09 3.46 32.14
N SER A 237 -14.43 4.29 31.33
CA SER A 237 -14.54 5.75 31.46
C SER A 237 -15.91 6.26 31.03
N GLN A 238 -16.27 7.44 31.54
CA GLN A 238 -17.50 8.13 31.18
C GLN A 238 -17.16 9.55 30.70
N PRO A 239 -17.24 9.84 29.38
CA PRO A 239 -17.60 8.91 28.28
C PRO A 239 -16.53 7.84 28.02
N ALA A 240 -16.94 6.71 27.42
CA ALA A 240 -16.02 5.65 27.00
C ALA A 240 -15.09 6.16 25.89
N GLU A 241 -13.83 5.73 25.89
CA GLU A 241 -12.78 6.23 24.99
C GLU A 241 -12.14 5.12 24.15
N LEU A 242 -11.85 5.45 22.89
CA LEU A 242 -11.10 4.62 21.95
C LEU A 242 -9.94 5.42 21.35
N PHE A 243 -8.73 4.90 21.49
CA PHE A 243 -7.51 5.51 20.99
C PHE A 243 -7.06 4.87 19.67
N ILE A 244 -7.03 5.65 18.60
CA ILE A 244 -6.40 5.21 17.35
C ILE A 244 -4.91 5.53 17.45
N VAL A 245 -4.08 4.49 17.54
CA VAL A 245 -2.62 4.62 17.67
C VAL A 245 -1.92 4.11 16.40
N PRO A 246 -1.11 4.94 15.72
CA PRO A 246 -0.42 4.56 14.48
C PRO A 246 0.80 3.66 14.72
N ARG A 247 0.61 2.33 14.78
CA ARG A 247 1.70 1.35 14.98
C ARG A 247 2.30 0.80 13.69
N HIS A 248 3.25 1.52 13.11
CA HIS A 248 3.79 1.17 11.78
C HIS A 248 4.76 -0.03 11.78
N ASN A 249 5.53 -0.19 12.84
CA ASN A 249 6.54 -1.25 13.01
C ASN A 249 6.19 -2.13 14.21
N ASP A 250 4.90 -2.44 14.37
CA ASP A 250 4.38 -3.21 15.49
C ASP A 250 5.02 -4.61 15.51
N ILE A 251 5.81 -4.90 16.55
CA ILE A 251 6.53 -6.17 16.67
C ILE A 251 5.55 -7.34 16.81
N ASP A 252 4.40 -7.09 17.42
CA ASP A 252 3.31 -8.06 17.60
C ASP A 252 2.58 -8.36 16.28
N ASP A 253 2.72 -7.50 15.26
CA ASP A 253 2.03 -7.69 13.99
C ASP A 253 2.78 -8.68 13.09
N GLN A 254 2.38 -9.95 13.20
CA GLN A 254 2.93 -11.04 12.39
C GLN A 254 2.23 -11.24 11.04
N ARG A 255 1.26 -10.39 10.67
CA ARG A 255 0.50 -10.55 9.41
C ARG A 255 1.39 -10.35 8.20
N LEU A 256 1.08 -11.00 7.07
CA LEU A 256 1.76 -10.73 5.79
C LEU A 256 1.50 -9.30 5.30
N ASP A 257 0.29 -8.80 5.52
CA ASP A 257 -0.08 -7.40 5.32
C ASP A 257 -0.45 -6.75 6.67
N PRO A 258 0.50 -6.04 7.32
CA PRO A 258 0.27 -5.40 8.61
C PRO A 258 -0.91 -4.42 8.58
N ALA A 259 -1.53 -4.22 9.75
CA ALA A 259 -2.44 -3.10 9.89
C ALA A 259 -1.65 -1.79 9.86
N ALA A 260 -2.04 -0.88 8.97
CA ALA A 260 -1.43 0.43 8.90
C ALA A 260 -2.52 1.50 8.93
N ALA A 261 -2.51 2.32 9.97
CA ALA A 261 -3.26 3.56 10.01
C ALA A 261 -2.58 4.58 9.08
N LYS A 262 -3.32 5.15 8.13
CA LYS A 262 -2.82 6.25 7.28
C LYS A 262 -2.75 7.58 8.04
N THR A 263 -3.49 7.69 9.14
CA THR A 263 -3.81 8.91 9.86
C THR A 263 -3.02 9.04 11.15
N SER A 264 -2.81 10.28 11.58
CA SER A 264 -2.26 10.60 12.91
C SER A 264 -3.17 10.03 14.00
N GLY A 265 -2.58 9.72 15.15
CA GLY A 265 -3.34 9.19 16.27
C GLY A 265 -4.38 10.18 16.78
N ARG A 266 -5.50 9.66 17.28
CA ARG A 266 -6.60 10.46 17.85
C ARG A 266 -7.36 9.66 18.91
N MET A 267 -7.88 10.35 19.90
CA MET A 267 -8.87 9.81 20.83
C MET A 267 -10.28 10.06 20.25
N LEU A 268 -11.16 9.08 20.39
CA LEU A 268 -12.55 9.13 19.96
C LEU A 268 -13.45 8.69 21.10
N TYR A 269 -14.54 9.42 21.31
CA TYR A 269 -15.58 9.02 22.25
C TYR A 269 -16.46 7.93 21.66
N VAL A 270 -16.87 7.02 22.52
CA VAL A 270 -17.68 5.84 22.21
C VAL A 270 -19.03 6.00 22.91
N ASP A 271 -20.13 5.85 22.16
CA ASP A 271 -21.47 5.84 22.74
C ASP A 271 -21.81 4.50 23.40
N ALA A 272 -22.87 4.49 24.22
CA ALA A 272 -23.26 3.31 25.01
C ALA A 272 -23.49 2.06 24.14
N GLU A 273 -24.19 2.19 23.00
CA GLU A 273 -24.44 1.04 22.11
C GLU A 273 -23.14 0.44 21.56
N LEU A 274 -22.17 1.28 21.19
CA LEU A 274 -20.87 0.80 20.72
C LEU A 274 -20.02 0.23 21.86
N ALA A 275 -20.05 0.84 23.05
CA ALA A 275 -19.38 0.32 24.24
C ALA A 275 -19.89 -1.08 24.59
N ASP A 276 -21.21 -1.26 24.68
CA ASP A 276 -21.86 -2.55 24.95
C ASP A 276 -21.48 -3.60 23.90
N ALA A 277 -21.47 -3.22 22.61
CA ALA A 277 -21.09 -4.12 21.53
C ALA A 277 -19.61 -4.56 21.63
N LEU A 278 -18.71 -3.62 21.97
CA LEU A 278 -17.30 -3.91 22.18
C LEU A 278 -17.08 -4.79 23.41
N GLU A 279 -17.72 -4.51 24.54
CA GLU A 279 -17.64 -5.32 25.75
C GLU A 279 -18.16 -6.74 25.52
N LYS A 280 -19.33 -6.88 24.89
CA LYS A 280 -19.91 -8.18 24.52
C LYS A 280 -18.93 -8.99 23.66
N TRP A 281 -18.31 -8.34 22.67
CA TRP A 281 -17.29 -8.98 21.84
C TRP A 281 -16.05 -9.36 22.65
N LEU A 282 -15.52 -8.47 23.49
CA LEU A 282 -14.34 -8.72 24.33
C LEU A 282 -14.56 -9.90 25.28
N LYS A 283 -15.78 -10.04 25.83
CA LYS A 283 -16.19 -11.19 26.62
C LYS A 283 -16.26 -12.45 25.78
N GLU A 284 -16.92 -12.44 24.62
CA GLU A 284 -17.04 -13.62 23.77
C GLU A 284 -15.69 -14.13 23.26
N ARG A 285 -14.80 -13.23 22.82
CA ARG A 285 -13.47 -13.61 22.33
C ARG A 285 -12.57 -14.21 23.41
N SER A 286 -12.92 -14.05 24.69
CA SER A 286 -12.17 -14.65 25.81
C SER A 286 -12.48 -16.15 25.99
N VAL A 287 -13.56 -16.64 25.37
CA VAL A 287 -14.01 -18.04 25.43
C VAL A 287 -13.05 -18.93 24.64
N ARG A 288 -12.12 -19.59 25.34
CA ARG A 288 -11.02 -20.37 24.73
C ARG A 288 -11.48 -21.48 23.76
N PRO A 289 -12.53 -22.28 24.03
CA PRO A 289 -12.97 -23.30 23.08
C PRO A 289 -13.43 -22.72 21.73
N ARG A 290 -13.99 -21.51 21.74
CA ARG A 290 -14.50 -20.84 20.54
C ARG A 290 -13.43 -20.00 19.84
N TRP A 291 -12.49 -19.44 20.61
CA TRP A 291 -11.43 -18.56 20.12
C TRP A 291 -10.06 -18.93 20.72
N PRO A 292 -9.46 -20.05 20.28
CA PRO A 292 -8.31 -20.67 20.96
C PRO A 292 -7.12 -19.73 21.18
N ARG A 293 -6.75 -18.94 20.17
CA ARG A 293 -5.57 -18.06 20.21
C ARG A 293 -5.89 -16.62 20.60
N ALA A 294 -7.15 -16.27 20.82
CA ALA A 294 -7.54 -14.87 21.04
C ALA A 294 -6.95 -14.28 22.32
N HIS A 295 -6.78 -15.08 23.38
CA HIS A 295 -6.20 -14.62 24.65
C HIS A 295 -4.73 -14.17 24.52
N ARG A 296 -3.97 -14.76 23.58
CA ARG A 296 -2.56 -14.43 23.32
C ARG A 296 -2.40 -13.21 22.41
N ASN A 297 -3.48 -12.77 21.78
CA ASN A 297 -3.45 -11.71 20.78
C ASN A 297 -3.87 -10.36 21.36
N PRO A 298 -3.03 -9.31 21.23
CA PRO A 298 -3.32 -8.00 21.80
C PRO A 298 -4.42 -7.26 21.05
N TYR A 299 -4.67 -7.60 19.78
CA TYR A 299 -5.68 -6.96 18.93
C TYR A 299 -7.10 -7.18 19.44
N VAL A 300 -7.98 -6.21 19.24
CA VAL A 300 -9.41 -6.27 19.60
C VAL A 300 -10.13 -7.30 18.72
N PHE A 301 -9.93 -7.22 17.41
CA PHE A 301 -10.62 -8.06 16.45
C PHE A 301 -9.70 -9.16 15.91
N VAL A 302 -10.19 -10.39 15.95
CA VAL A 302 -9.45 -11.60 15.56
C VAL A 302 -10.22 -12.45 14.55
N ASN A 303 -9.50 -13.27 13.80
CA ASN A 303 -10.07 -14.28 12.89
C ASN A 303 -10.69 -15.45 13.69
N ARG A 304 -11.31 -16.42 13.00
CA ARG A 304 -11.95 -17.61 13.61
C ARG A 304 -11.03 -18.48 14.49
N PHE A 305 -9.72 -18.37 14.30
CA PHE A 305 -8.73 -19.12 15.08
C PHE A 305 -8.19 -18.31 16.27
N GLY A 306 -8.53 -17.03 16.36
CA GLY A 306 -8.06 -16.11 17.38
C GLY A 306 -6.84 -15.28 17.00
N ASP A 307 -6.38 -15.30 15.75
CA ASP A 307 -5.24 -14.50 15.27
C ASP A 307 -5.65 -13.12 14.75
N PRO A 308 -4.69 -12.18 14.56
CA PRO A 308 -4.97 -10.87 13.99
C PRO A 308 -5.58 -10.99 12.58
N MET A 309 -6.60 -10.19 12.27
CA MET A 309 -7.25 -10.24 10.95
C MET A 309 -6.35 -9.68 9.83
N GLU A 310 -6.28 -10.41 8.71
CA GLU A 310 -5.56 -10.00 7.50
C GLU A 310 -6.27 -8.91 6.69
N GLY A 311 -5.54 -8.31 5.73
CA GLY A 311 -5.95 -7.10 5.00
C GLY A 311 -6.89 -7.30 3.83
N ARG A 312 -7.20 -8.55 3.46
CA ARG A 312 -8.39 -8.83 2.67
C ARG A 312 -9.56 -8.69 3.62
N GLY A 313 -10.16 -7.49 3.65
CA GLY A 313 -11.04 -6.96 4.69
C GLY A 313 -12.21 -7.85 5.17
N PRO A 314 -13.16 -7.31 5.94
CA PRO A 314 -14.26 -8.10 6.54
C PRO A 314 -15.10 -8.89 5.52
N PHE A 315 -14.98 -8.58 4.23
CA PHE A 315 -15.64 -9.24 3.10
C PHE A 315 -14.98 -10.55 2.63
N SER A 316 -13.81 -10.95 3.14
CA SER A 316 -13.22 -12.27 2.83
C SER A 316 -13.85 -13.42 3.63
N VAL A 317 -14.77 -13.12 4.56
CA VAL A 317 -15.50 -14.11 5.36
C VAL A 317 -16.73 -14.65 4.60
N ALA A 318 -17.08 -14.07 3.44
CA ALA A 318 -18.24 -14.45 2.62
C ALA A 318 -17.87 -15.27 1.37
N ARG A 319 -16.77 -16.03 1.37
CA ARG A 319 -16.64 -17.14 0.39
C ARG A 319 -17.37 -18.35 0.94
N SER A 320 -18.66 -18.42 0.62
CA SER A 320 -19.41 -19.66 0.63
C SER A 320 -18.71 -20.65 -0.31
N PRO A 321 -18.43 -21.89 0.11
CA PRO A 321 -18.00 -22.95 -0.80
C PRO A 321 -19.24 -23.50 -1.50
N TYR A 322 -19.71 -22.78 -2.52
CA TYR A 322 -20.44 -23.36 -3.63
C TYR A 322 -19.81 -22.83 -4.91
#